data_AF-A0A368KXM8-F1
#
_entry.id   AF-A0A368KXM8-F1
#
_cell.length_a   1.000
_cell.length_b   1.000
_cell.length_c   1.000
_cell.angle_alpha   90.00
_cell.angle_beta   90.00
_cell.angle_gamma   90.00
#
_symmetry.space_group_name_H-M   'P 1'
#
loop_
_entity.id
_entity.type
_entity.pdbx_description
1 polymer ?
#
loop_
_entity_poly.entity_id
_entity_poly.type
_entity_poly.pdbx_seq_one_letter_code
_entity_poly.pdbx_strand_id
1 'polypeptide(L)'
;MRDIEVQTGRKLHSRQVELLKDNLRSQRYSKLSKADTARHRRQFDSVKDDLIAEWERQTGQSWPRYTENLPKKNGKPGFSRLKGDPYDAHHVIENELGGPAEWWNIHPARFPGQHQGGIHRSGSPLRQLLENID
;
A
#
# COMPACT_ATOMS: atom_id res chain seq x y z
N MET A 1 10.79 -0.03 -2.83
CA MET A 1 10.27 0.13 -4.23
C MET A 1 10.40 -1.17 -5.03
N ARG A 2 11.61 -1.65 -5.37
CA ARG A 2 11.77 -2.87 -6.21
C ARG A 2 10.99 -4.09 -5.73
N ASP A 3 10.99 -4.38 -4.43
CA ASP A 3 10.23 -5.53 -3.89
C ASP A 3 8.73 -5.39 -4.14
N ILE A 4 8.14 -4.21 -3.93
CA ILE A 4 6.72 -3.93 -4.23
C ILE A 4 6.42 -4.21 -5.71
N GLU A 5 7.29 -3.76 -6.62
CA GLU A 5 7.11 -4.00 -8.06
C GLU A 5 7.17 -5.48 -8.41
N VAL A 6 8.11 -6.23 -7.81
CA VAL A 6 8.24 -7.68 -7.98
C VAL A 6 6.99 -8.41 -7.45
N GLN A 7 6.52 -8.07 -6.25
CA GLN A 7 5.38 -8.75 -5.63
C GLN A 7 4.05 -8.44 -6.34
N THR A 8 3.92 -7.25 -6.93
CA THR A 8 2.68 -6.82 -7.59
C THR A 8 2.68 -7.07 -9.10
N GLY A 9 3.85 -7.29 -9.70
CA GLY A 9 4.03 -7.33 -11.15
C GLY A 9 3.78 -5.98 -11.82
N ARG A 10 3.82 -4.87 -11.06
CA ARG A 10 3.49 -3.51 -11.54
C ARG A 10 4.59 -2.56 -11.13
N LYS A 11 5.13 -1.82 -12.10
CA LYS A 11 6.11 -0.77 -11.83
C LYS A 11 5.43 0.43 -11.18
N LEU A 12 6.15 1.13 -10.30
CA LEU A 12 5.73 2.45 -9.86
C LEU A 12 5.86 3.41 -11.04
N HIS A 13 4.94 4.36 -11.17
CA HIS A 13 5.05 5.39 -12.18
C HIS A 13 6.27 6.30 -11.91
N SER A 14 6.95 6.79 -12.94
CA SER A 14 8.18 7.58 -12.79
C SER A 14 8.00 8.78 -11.86
N ARG A 15 6.88 9.50 -12.01
CA ARG A 15 6.51 10.62 -11.14
C ARG A 15 6.31 10.22 -9.67
N GLN A 16 5.81 9.01 -9.39
CA GLN A 16 5.77 8.52 -8.00
C GLN A 16 7.19 8.36 -7.46
N VAL A 17 8.08 7.75 -8.25
CA VAL A 17 9.47 7.51 -7.85
C VAL A 17 10.21 8.82 -7.58
N GLU A 18 9.99 9.84 -8.39
CA GLU A 18 10.54 11.19 -8.19
C GLU A 18 10.07 11.80 -6.87
N LEU A 19 8.75 11.87 -6.66
CA LEU A 19 8.17 12.46 -5.45
C LEU A 19 8.57 11.70 -4.18
N LEU A 20 8.61 10.36 -4.24
CA LEU A 20 9.10 9.53 -3.15
C LEU A 20 10.56 9.84 -2.81
N LYS A 21 11.43 9.97 -3.82
CA LYS A 21 12.85 10.29 -3.60
C LYS A 21 13.02 11.67 -2.98
N ASP A 22 12.28 12.65 -3.46
CA ASP A 22 12.36 14.02 -2.94
C ASP A 22 11.87 14.09 -1.50
N ASN A 23 10.74 13.44 -1.20
CA ASN A 23 10.22 13.34 0.16
C ASN A 23 11.19 12.62 1.11
N LEU A 24 11.80 11.51 0.70
CA LEU A 24 12.78 10.76 1.51
C LEU A 24 14.11 11.51 1.71
N ARG A 25 14.42 12.51 0.88
CA ARG A 25 15.58 13.41 1.07
C ARG A 25 15.27 14.52 2.06
N SER A 26 14.04 15.03 2.06
CA SER A 26 13.62 16.16 2.91
C SER A 26 13.14 15.73 4.29
N GLN A 27 12.66 14.49 4.44
CA GLN A 27 12.04 14.01 5.65
C GLN A 27 12.64 12.69 6.10
N ARG A 28 12.84 12.55 7.41
CA ARG A 28 13.16 11.26 8.03
C ARG A 28 11.91 10.69 8.66
N TYR A 29 11.79 9.38 8.59
CA TYR A 29 10.69 8.63 9.16
C TYR A 29 11.20 7.77 10.31
N SER A 30 10.41 7.72 11.39
CA SER A 30 10.63 6.85 12.53
C SER A 30 9.32 6.12 12.83
N LYS A 31 9.43 5.05 13.62
CA LYS A 31 8.27 4.24 13.96
C LYS A 31 7.29 5.01 14.82
N LEU A 32 6.03 5.03 14.40
CA LEU A 32 4.94 5.62 15.17
C LEU A 32 4.56 4.71 16.35
N SER A 33 4.00 5.30 17.40
CA SER A 33 3.34 4.53 18.45
C SER A 33 2.15 3.74 17.87
N LYS A 34 1.68 2.70 18.58
CA LYS A 34 0.49 1.94 18.14
C LYS A 34 -0.75 2.84 18.03
N ALA A 35 -0.90 3.80 18.94
CA ALA A 35 -2.01 4.74 18.94
C ALA A 35 -1.94 5.70 17.75
N ASP A 36 -0.75 6.21 17.45
CA ASP A 36 -0.51 7.11 16.31
C ASP A 36 -0.67 6.37 14.97
N THR A 37 -0.15 5.14 14.87
CA THR A 37 -0.32 4.25 13.70
C THR A 37 -1.80 4.01 13.41
N ALA A 38 -2.62 3.79 14.44
CA ALA A 38 -4.06 3.58 14.30
C ALA A 38 -4.78 4.88 13.88
N ARG A 39 -4.38 6.04 14.41
CA ARG A 39 -4.90 7.34 13.97
C ARG A 39 -4.56 7.62 12.51
N HIS A 40 -3.30 7.40 12.14
CA HIS A 40 -2.80 7.59 10.78
C HIS A 40 -3.55 6.70 9.78
N ARG A 41 -3.80 5.44 10.16
CA ARG A 41 -4.60 4.52 9.34
C ARG A 41 -6.02 5.00 9.12
N ARG A 42 -6.70 5.48 10.18
CA ARG A 42 -8.06 6.03 10.05
C ARG A 42 -8.12 7.23 9.12
N GLN A 43 -7.12 8.11 9.20
CA GLN A 43 -7.02 9.26 8.29
C GLN A 43 -6.81 8.79 6.84
N PHE A 44 -5.92 7.84 6.61
CA PHE A 44 -5.73 7.25 5.29
C PHE A 44 -7.03 6.62 4.76
N ASP A 45 -7.70 5.80 5.57
CA ASP A 45 -8.93 5.11 5.18
C ASP A 45 -10.03 6.10 4.78
N SER A 46 -10.07 7.30 5.38
CA SER A 46 -11.05 8.35 5.02
C SER A 46 -10.79 9.05 3.67
N VAL A 47 -9.56 9.01 3.15
CA VAL A 47 -9.18 9.67 1.88
C VAL A 47 -8.76 8.70 0.78
N LYS A 48 -8.69 7.40 1.09
CA LYS A 48 -8.13 6.36 0.20
C LYS A 48 -8.75 6.35 -1.19
N ASP A 49 -10.07 6.50 -1.29
CA ASP A 49 -10.75 6.43 -2.59
C ASP A 49 -10.42 7.66 -3.46
N ASP A 50 -10.26 8.84 -2.85
CA ASP A 50 -9.78 10.04 -3.53
C ASP A 50 -8.32 9.89 -3.97
N LEU A 51 -7.47 9.27 -3.14
CA LEU A 51 -6.08 8.98 -3.51
C LEU A 51 -5.97 8.00 -4.67
N ILE A 52 -6.86 7.00 -4.75
CA ILE A 52 -6.94 6.08 -5.90
C ILE A 52 -7.30 6.86 -7.16
N ALA A 53 -8.33 7.71 -7.11
CA ALA A 53 -8.73 8.54 -8.25
C ALA A 53 -7.63 9.52 -8.69
N GLU A 54 -6.92 10.11 -7.73
CA GLU A 54 -5.75 10.95 -7.97
C GLU A 54 -4.63 10.17 -8.64
N TRP A 55 -4.33 8.97 -8.15
CA TRP A 55 -3.32 8.09 -8.73
C TRP A 55 -3.66 7.74 -10.17
N GLU A 56 -4.92 7.41 -10.47
CA GLU A 56 -5.36 7.11 -11.84
C GLU A 56 -5.16 8.33 -12.75
N ARG A 57 -5.53 9.53 -12.29
CA ARG A 57 -5.37 10.78 -13.05
C ARG A 57 -3.90 11.13 -13.30
N GLN A 58 -3.05 11.02 -12.27
CA GLN A 58 -1.64 11.43 -12.33
C GLN A 58 -0.77 10.46 -13.13
N THR A 59 -1.15 9.18 -13.16
CA THR A 59 -0.40 8.14 -13.87
C THR A 59 -0.98 7.78 -15.23
N GLY A 60 -2.23 8.18 -15.51
CA GLY A 60 -2.98 7.77 -16.71
C GLY A 60 -3.34 6.29 -16.75
N GLN A 61 -3.14 5.56 -15.64
CA GLN A 61 -3.43 4.13 -15.52
C GLN A 61 -4.75 3.91 -14.77
N SER A 62 -5.41 2.77 -15.03
CA SER A 62 -6.57 2.35 -14.24
C SER A 62 -6.15 1.52 -13.03
N TRP A 63 -6.75 1.79 -11.88
CA TRP A 63 -6.54 1.02 -10.67
C TRP A 63 -7.12 -0.39 -10.85
N PRO A 64 -6.33 -1.46 -10.64
CA PRO A 64 -6.80 -2.81 -10.87
C PRO A 64 -7.91 -3.20 -9.89
N ARG A 65 -8.90 -3.93 -10.40
CA ARG A 65 -10.08 -4.39 -9.66
C ARG A 65 -10.19 -5.91 -9.70
N TYR A 66 -10.89 -6.49 -8.73
CA TYR A 66 -11.16 -7.92 -8.72
C TYR A 66 -12.15 -8.29 -9.83
N THR A 67 -11.81 -9.31 -10.61
CA THR A 67 -12.65 -9.86 -11.69
C THR A 67 -13.66 -10.90 -11.18
N GLU A 68 -13.48 -11.36 -9.95
CA GLU A 68 -14.27 -12.40 -9.28
C GLU A 68 -14.35 -12.13 -7.77
N ASN A 69 -15.34 -12.71 -7.10
CA ASN A 69 -15.42 -12.63 -5.65
C ASN A 69 -14.36 -13.53 -5.01
N LEU A 70 -13.64 -13.03 -4.00
CA LEU A 70 -12.69 -13.82 -3.24
C LEU A 70 -13.34 -14.35 -1.96
N PRO A 71 -13.47 -15.68 -1.78
CA PRO A 71 -14.04 -16.25 -0.57
C PRO A 71 -13.16 -15.98 0.65
N LYS A 72 -13.79 -15.85 1.82
CA LYS A 72 -13.03 -15.78 3.08
C LYS A 72 -12.26 -17.10 3.29
N LYS A 73 -11.09 -17.00 3.93
CA LYS A 73 -10.28 -18.18 4.29
C LYS A 73 -10.95 -19.01 5.41
N ASN A 74 -10.50 -20.25 5.54
CA ASN A 74 -10.82 -21.17 6.65
C ASN A 74 -12.32 -21.48 6.78
N GLY A 75 -13.03 -21.63 5.65
CA GLY A 75 -14.43 -22.05 5.63
C GLY A 75 -15.43 -21.04 6.19
N LYS A 76 -15.01 -19.80 6.48
CA LYS A 76 -15.93 -18.75 6.95
C LYS A 76 -16.88 -18.35 5.80
N PRO A 77 -18.19 -18.22 6.05
CA PRO A 77 -19.14 -17.83 5.01
C PRO A 77 -18.89 -16.40 4.52
N GLY A 78 -19.10 -16.20 3.22
CA GLY A 78 -19.02 -14.91 2.53
C GLY A 78 -17.66 -14.63 1.87
N PHE A 79 -17.50 -13.39 1.41
CA PHE A 79 -16.36 -12.96 0.60
C PHE A 79 -15.47 -11.98 1.37
N SER A 80 -14.16 -12.07 1.18
CA SER A 80 -13.20 -11.06 1.65
C SER A 80 -13.08 -9.88 0.70
N ARG A 81 -13.35 -10.09 -0.59
CA ARG A 81 -13.39 -9.06 -1.64
C ARG A 81 -14.47 -9.45 -2.65
N LEU A 82 -15.15 -8.47 -3.21
CA LEU A 82 -16.16 -8.65 -4.24
C LEU A 82 -15.60 -8.30 -5.62
N LYS A 83 -16.21 -8.87 -6.66
CA LYS A 83 -15.97 -8.45 -8.04
C LYS A 83 -16.26 -6.94 -8.18
N GLY A 84 -15.31 -6.21 -8.75
CA GLY A 84 -15.37 -4.76 -8.90
C GLY A 84 -14.68 -3.98 -7.78
N ASP A 85 -14.41 -4.60 -6.62
CA ASP A 85 -13.62 -3.95 -5.57
C ASP A 85 -12.23 -3.57 -6.11
N PRO A 86 -11.68 -2.40 -5.73
CA PRO A 86 -10.30 -2.07 -6.03
C PRO A 86 -9.36 -3.02 -5.29
N TYR A 87 -8.19 -3.28 -5.88
CA TYR A 87 -7.08 -3.88 -5.13
C TYR A 87 -6.71 -2.97 -3.96
N ASP A 88 -6.09 -3.55 -2.93
CA ASP A 88 -5.77 -2.78 -1.73
C ASP A 88 -4.76 -1.68 -2.07
N ALA A 89 -4.97 -0.48 -1.52
CA ALA A 89 -4.00 0.60 -1.58
C ALA A 89 -2.94 0.39 -0.51
N HIS A 90 -1.75 -0.01 -0.94
CA HIS A 90 -0.60 -0.24 -0.08
C HIS A 90 0.29 1.00 -0.07
N HIS A 91 0.74 1.43 1.11
CA HIS A 91 1.65 2.56 1.21
C HIS A 91 3.07 2.17 0.75
N VAL A 92 3.78 3.02 0.02
CA VAL A 92 5.19 2.74 -0.32
C VAL A 92 6.12 3.06 0.87
N ILE A 93 5.86 4.17 1.56
CA ILE A 93 6.38 4.50 2.88
C ILE A 93 5.28 4.13 3.88
N GLU A 94 5.52 3.09 4.67
CA GLU A 94 4.46 2.45 5.46
C GLU A 94 3.70 3.36 6.43
N ASN A 95 2.46 2.96 6.70
CA ASN A 95 1.62 3.58 7.72
C ASN A 95 2.27 3.55 9.13
N GLU A 96 3.02 2.49 9.47
CA GLU A 96 3.74 2.39 10.75
C GLU A 96 4.91 3.38 10.87
N LEU A 97 5.35 3.95 9.75
CA LEU A 97 6.35 5.00 9.70
C LEU A 97 5.73 6.40 9.57
N GLY A 98 4.39 6.50 9.51
CA GLY A 98 3.72 7.77 9.25
C GLY A 98 3.93 8.27 7.82
N GLY A 99 4.11 7.37 6.86
CA GLY A 99 4.20 7.75 5.45
C GLY A 99 2.91 8.43 4.99
N PRO A 100 3.00 9.53 4.23
CA PRO A 100 1.86 10.42 4.03
C PRO A 100 0.76 9.77 3.17
N ALA A 101 -0.48 10.18 3.44
CA ALA A 101 -1.66 9.79 2.67
C ALA A 101 -1.71 10.57 1.35
N GLU A 102 -0.84 10.20 0.42
CA GLU A 102 -0.61 10.89 -0.84
C GLU A 102 -0.67 9.90 -2.02
N TRP A 103 -1.14 10.36 -3.18
CA TRP A 103 -1.31 9.50 -4.36
C TRP A 103 0.02 8.86 -4.78
N TRP A 104 1.12 9.60 -4.64
CA TRP A 104 2.44 9.11 -5.00
C TRP A 104 2.99 8.08 -4.00
N ASN A 105 2.41 8.02 -2.80
CA ASN A 105 2.78 7.09 -1.74
C ASN A 105 1.86 5.85 -1.70
N ILE A 106 0.95 5.65 -2.65
CA ILE A 106 0.14 4.42 -2.73
C ILE A 106 0.47 3.59 -3.97
N HIS A 107 0.28 2.27 -3.85
CA HIS A 107 0.46 1.31 -4.94
C HIS A 107 -0.57 0.17 -4.83
N PRO A 108 -1.19 -0.26 -5.95
CA PRO A 108 -2.18 -1.33 -5.91
C PRO A 108 -1.53 -2.69 -5.60
N ALA A 109 -2.05 -3.38 -4.59
CA ALA A 109 -1.63 -4.74 -4.23
C ALA A 109 -2.83 -5.66 -4.02
N ARG A 110 -2.90 -6.77 -4.77
CA ARG A 110 -3.97 -7.76 -4.65
C ARG A 110 -3.92 -8.47 -3.29
N PHE A 111 -5.06 -8.53 -2.62
CA PHE A 111 -5.24 -9.34 -1.41
C PHE A 111 -5.38 -10.84 -1.75
N PRO A 112 -4.94 -11.75 -0.86
CA PRO A 112 -3.92 -11.53 0.16
C PRO A 112 -2.51 -11.69 -0.41
N GLY A 113 -2.36 -12.29 -1.59
CA GLY A 113 -1.09 -12.82 -2.10
C GLY A 113 -0.02 -11.77 -2.32
N GLN A 114 -0.34 -10.66 -2.99
CA GLN A 114 0.65 -9.60 -3.26
C GLN A 114 0.85 -8.72 -2.03
N HIS A 115 -0.24 -8.36 -1.36
CA HIS A 115 -0.21 -7.45 -0.21
C HIS A 115 0.35 -8.13 1.05
N GLN A 116 -0.43 -9.03 1.67
CA GLN A 116 -0.09 -9.64 2.95
C GLN A 116 0.96 -10.74 2.82
N GLY A 117 0.83 -11.60 1.81
CA GLY A 117 1.73 -12.73 1.56
C GLY A 117 2.99 -12.37 0.75
N GLY A 118 3.02 -11.19 0.13
CA GLY A 118 4.10 -10.74 -0.74
C GLY A 118 4.89 -9.64 -0.05
N ILE A 119 4.36 -8.42 -0.02
CA ILE A 119 5.07 -7.25 0.50
C ILE A 119 5.33 -7.38 2.02
N HIS A 120 4.33 -7.83 2.79
CA HIS A 120 4.46 -8.00 4.25
C HIS A 120 4.97 -9.39 4.69
N ARG A 121 5.46 -10.22 3.76
CA ARG A 121 5.96 -11.58 4.06
C ARG A 121 7.11 -11.57 5.08
N SER A 122 7.31 -12.69 5.75
CA SER A 122 8.47 -12.87 6.64
C SER A 122 9.78 -12.70 5.86
N GLY A 123 10.75 -12.00 6.45
CA GLY A 123 12.04 -11.69 5.82
C GLY A 123 11.95 -10.71 4.64
N SER A 124 10.80 -10.05 4.41
CA SER A 124 10.73 -9.03 3.36
C SER A 124 11.65 -7.85 3.68
N PRO A 125 12.11 -7.10 2.66
CA PRO A 125 12.91 -5.89 2.89
C PRO A 125 12.22 -4.90 3.83
N LEU A 126 10.89 -4.85 3.78
CA LEU A 126 10.11 -4.02 4.70
C LEU A 126 10.23 -4.49 6.16
N ARG A 127 10.08 -5.79 6.41
CA ARG A 127 10.20 -6.35 7.77
C ARG A 127 11.58 -6.08 8.35
N GLN A 128 12.62 -6.33 7.56
CA GLN A 128 14.00 -6.04 7.95
C GLN A 128 14.20 -4.55 8.25
N LEU A 129 13.62 -3.65 7.45
CA LEU A 129 13.69 -2.22 7.72
C LEU A 129 13.03 -1.86 9.07
N LEU A 130 11.81 -2.35 9.32
CA LEU A 130 11.05 -2.04 10.54
C LEU A 130 11.63 -2.68 11.82
N GLU A 131 12.42 -3.75 11.68
CA GLU A 131 13.16 -4.39 12.78
C GLU A 131 14.44 -3.62 13.15
N ASN A 132 14.98 -2.83 12.21
CA ASN A 132 16.24 -2.07 12.37
C ASN A 132 16.02 -0.56 12.54
N ILE A 133 14.76 -0.12 12.70
CA ILE A 133 14.43 1.27 13.05
C ILE A 133 14.17 1.33 14.55
N ASP A 134 15.01 2.08 15.25
CA ASP A 134 14.91 2.37 16.69
C ASP A 134 13.63 3.16 17.05
#